data_AF-A0A199UPC0-F1
#
_entry.id   AF-A0A199UPC0-F1
#
_cell.length_a   1.000
_cell.length_b   1.000
_cell.length_c   1.000
_cell.angle_alpha   90.00
_cell.angle_beta   90.00
_cell.angle_gamma   90.00
#
_symmetry.space_group_name_H-M   'P 1'
#
loop_
_entity.id
_entity.type
_entity.pdbx_description
1 polymer ?
#
loop_
_entity_poly.entity_id
_entity_poly.type
_entity_poly.pdbx_seq_one_letter_code
_entity_poly.pdbx_strand_id
1 'polypeptide(L)'
;METLATPIFLLLLLSSSYSLRAADAAADDDRDRLATYIVHVQPPKSAPAFATVDEQKSWYKSFLPSGSADDRLVHAYTTVVTGFAARLSPKELDDASKMPGFVAAYPDQLYSLQTTHTPDFLGLTLAGGVWNVSDFGKGIIIGVLDTGVFPDHPSFSGNAMPPPPAKWKGRCEFNASQCNNKLIGARAFLSGANAMKGAGVGSSASPIDEVGHGTHTTSTTAGAGVPGAQVLGNAKGYAVGMAPLAHVAMYRVCGLEDCASSDLLAGMDAAVADGADVLSLSIGGPSVPFYDDSIALGAFGAIEKGVFVSCAAGNGGPDPSSLSNEAPWILTVAASTMDRSIRATVRLGNGLELDGESTFQPQMPATTFYPLVYAGDSGKPSAEFCYNGSLDGFDVRGKIVLCEVGDGV
;
A
#
# COMPACT_ATOMS: atom_id res chain seq x y z
N MET A 1 15.58 -17.73 -74.94
CA MET A 1 14.43 -18.57 -74.53
C MET A 1 14.96 -19.96 -74.24
N GLU A 2 14.78 -20.59 -73.09
CA GLU A 2 14.32 -20.16 -71.75
C GLU A 2 14.88 -21.21 -70.77
N THR A 3 15.37 -20.81 -69.60
CA THR A 3 15.44 -21.70 -68.42
C THR A 3 15.48 -20.86 -67.15
N LEU A 4 14.62 -21.20 -66.19
CA LEU A 4 14.53 -20.54 -64.89
C LEU A 4 15.77 -20.85 -64.02
N ALA A 5 16.18 -19.89 -63.20
CA ALA A 5 17.08 -20.11 -62.08
C ALA A 5 16.57 -19.38 -60.82
N THR A 6 16.26 -20.16 -59.79
CA THR A 6 15.79 -19.68 -58.48
C THR A 6 16.96 -19.15 -57.65
N PRO A 7 16.85 -17.98 -56.97
CA PRO A 7 17.91 -17.52 -56.07
C PRO A 7 17.86 -18.25 -54.73
N ILE A 8 19.00 -18.80 -54.30
CA ILE A 8 19.22 -19.37 -52.97
C ILE A 8 19.51 -18.24 -52.00
N PHE A 9 18.77 -18.16 -50.89
CA PHE A 9 18.99 -17.15 -49.85
C PHE A 9 20.09 -17.63 -48.89
N LEU A 10 21.25 -16.97 -48.90
CA LEU A 10 22.40 -17.32 -48.06
C LEU A 10 22.36 -16.52 -46.75
N LEU A 11 22.11 -17.18 -45.61
CA LEU A 11 22.24 -16.53 -44.29
C LEU A 11 23.71 -16.34 -43.92
N LEU A 12 24.12 -15.08 -43.73
CA LEU A 12 25.40 -14.71 -43.13
C LEU A 12 25.24 -14.54 -41.61
N LEU A 13 25.81 -15.48 -40.85
CA LEU A 13 25.96 -15.35 -39.39
C LEU A 13 27.21 -14.50 -39.09
N LEU A 14 27.02 -13.30 -38.55
CA LEU A 14 28.10 -12.46 -38.02
C LEU A 14 28.23 -12.68 -36.52
N SER A 15 29.28 -13.41 -36.11
CA SER A 15 29.67 -13.56 -34.71
C SER A 15 30.39 -12.31 -34.20
N SER A 16 29.78 -11.58 -33.26
CA SER A 16 30.43 -10.47 -32.54
C SER A 16 30.94 -10.95 -31.18
N SER A 17 32.25 -10.92 -31.00
CA SER A 17 32.93 -11.34 -29.77
C SER A 17 32.94 -10.20 -28.74
N TYR A 18 32.09 -10.25 -27.72
CA TYR A 18 32.16 -9.33 -26.59
C TYR A 18 33.17 -9.84 -25.54
N SER A 19 34.31 -9.15 -25.43
CA SER A 19 35.27 -9.39 -24.35
C SER A 19 34.76 -8.80 -23.04
N LEU A 20 34.51 -9.65 -22.04
CA LEU A 20 34.34 -9.19 -20.65
C LEU A 20 35.62 -8.47 -20.19
N ARG A 21 35.50 -7.22 -19.75
CA ARG A 21 36.45 -6.62 -18.80
C ARG A 21 35.90 -6.82 -17.40
N ALA A 22 36.64 -7.55 -16.57
CA ALA A 22 36.35 -7.61 -15.14
C ALA A 22 36.59 -6.22 -14.51
N ALA A 23 35.67 -5.83 -13.64
CA ALA A 23 35.83 -4.70 -12.74
C ALA A 23 35.90 -5.24 -11.30
N ASP A 24 37.11 -5.56 -10.85
CA ASP A 24 37.37 -5.85 -9.44
C ASP A 24 37.45 -4.54 -8.65
N ALA A 25 36.43 -4.25 -7.83
CA ALA A 25 36.52 -3.30 -6.72
C ALA A 25 35.41 -3.56 -5.68
N ALA A 26 35.83 -3.68 -4.40
CA ALA A 26 35.00 -3.61 -3.19
C ALA A 26 33.88 -4.68 -3.02
N ALA A 27 34.28 -5.93 -2.76
CA ALA A 27 33.39 -6.98 -2.24
C ALA A 27 33.85 -7.49 -0.85
N ASP A 28 33.82 -6.63 0.18
CA ASP A 28 34.17 -7.09 1.56
C ASP A 28 33.59 -6.27 2.75
N ASP A 29 32.36 -5.73 2.68
CA ASP A 29 31.74 -5.05 3.85
C ASP A 29 30.25 -5.38 4.11
N ASP A 30 29.52 -5.94 3.14
CA ASP A 30 28.07 -6.20 3.30
C ASP A 30 27.73 -7.55 4.00
N ARG A 31 28.74 -8.34 4.37
CA ARG A 31 28.56 -9.71 4.91
C ARG A 31 28.05 -9.75 6.36
N ASP A 32 28.24 -8.69 7.12
CA ASP A 32 27.83 -8.57 8.53
C ASP A 32 26.65 -7.61 8.74
N ARG A 33 26.15 -6.95 7.68
CA ARG A 33 25.00 -6.04 7.76
C ARG A 33 23.72 -6.84 8.01
N LEU A 34 23.03 -6.53 9.10
CA LEU A 34 21.75 -7.19 9.42
C LEU A 34 20.62 -6.62 8.56
N ALA A 35 19.99 -7.48 7.75
CA ALA A 35 18.69 -7.24 7.16
C ALA A 35 17.63 -8.08 7.88
N THR A 36 16.37 -7.66 7.83
CA THR A 36 15.26 -8.46 8.34
C THR A 36 14.86 -9.47 7.27
N TYR A 37 14.88 -10.74 7.63
CA TYR A 37 14.45 -11.84 6.78
C TYR A 37 13.28 -12.59 7.42
N ILE A 38 12.25 -12.87 6.62
CA ILE A 38 11.14 -13.75 7.00
C ILE A 38 11.58 -15.19 6.73
N VAL A 39 12.00 -15.94 7.75
CA VAL A 39 12.49 -17.32 7.66
C VAL A 39 11.35 -18.32 7.87
N HIS A 40 11.05 -19.12 6.86
CA HIS A 40 10.08 -20.20 6.94
C HIS A 40 10.74 -21.49 7.41
N VAL A 41 10.09 -22.24 8.30
CA VAL A 41 10.58 -23.53 8.79
C VAL A 41 9.50 -24.61 8.88
N GLN A 42 9.89 -25.88 8.76
CA GLN A 42 9.01 -27.06 8.83
C GLN A 42 9.47 -28.05 9.91
N PRO A 43 8.58 -28.47 10.85
CA PRO A 43 8.93 -29.44 11.89
C PRO A 43 9.26 -30.83 11.31
N PRO A 44 10.10 -31.64 11.98
CA PRO A 44 10.36 -33.01 11.57
C PRO A 44 9.06 -33.85 11.58
N LYS A 45 8.83 -34.64 10.51
CA LYS A 45 7.60 -35.47 10.34
C LYS A 45 7.36 -36.53 11.44
N SER A 46 8.34 -36.78 12.30
CA SER A 46 8.28 -37.71 13.44
C SER A 46 8.12 -37.02 14.80
N ALA A 47 8.12 -35.68 14.85
CA ALA A 47 7.92 -34.93 16.08
C ALA A 47 6.42 -34.76 16.39
N PRO A 48 5.99 -34.82 17.67
CA PRO A 48 4.66 -34.36 18.06
C PRO A 48 4.51 -32.86 17.77
N ALA A 49 3.28 -32.40 17.56
CA ALA A 49 2.99 -30.98 17.50
C ALA A 49 3.39 -30.30 18.82
N PHE A 50 3.92 -29.08 18.76
CA PHE A 50 4.30 -28.31 19.95
C PHE A 50 3.09 -28.16 20.88
N ALA A 51 3.26 -28.49 22.15
CA ALA A 51 2.19 -28.43 23.14
C ALA A 51 1.88 -26.98 23.55
N THR A 52 2.82 -26.06 23.33
CA THR A 52 2.66 -24.62 23.60
C THR A 52 3.32 -23.73 22.54
N VAL A 53 2.85 -22.48 22.45
CA VAL A 53 3.47 -21.41 21.64
C VAL A 53 4.92 -21.14 22.07
N ASP A 54 5.25 -21.31 23.34
CA ASP A 54 6.60 -21.08 23.87
C ASP A 54 7.59 -22.19 23.49
N GLU A 55 7.13 -23.44 23.37
CA GLU A 55 7.92 -24.53 22.78
C GLU A 55 8.21 -24.27 21.29
N GLN A 56 7.19 -23.84 20.53
CA GLN A 56 7.33 -23.50 19.11
C GLN A 56 8.29 -22.31 18.90
N LYS A 57 8.18 -21.25 19.73
CA LYS A 57 9.15 -20.15 19.77
C LYS A 57 10.55 -20.60 20.13
N SER A 58 10.70 -21.51 21.09
CA SER A 58 12.00 -22.04 21.50
C SER A 58 12.66 -22.86 20.39
N TRP A 59 11.86 -23.60 19.60
CA TRP A 59 12.35 -24.27 18.40
C TRP A 59 12.77 -23.28 17.30
N TYR A 60 11.99 -22.22 17.03
CA TYR A 60 12.40 -21.17 16.09
C TYR A 60 13.72 -20.48 16.48
N LYS A 61 13.91 -20.19 17.77
CA LYS A 61 15.17 -19.63 18.30
C LYS A 61 16.39 -20.53 18.08
N SER A 62 16.20 -21.83 17.84
CA SER A 62 17.32 -22.74 17.50
C SER A 62 17.94 -22.47 16.12
N PHE A 63 17.23 -21.80 15.22
CA PHE A 63 17.73 -21.36 13.91
C PHE A 63 18.48 -20.03 13.97
N LEU A 64 18.64 -19.44 15.16
CA LEU A 64 19.28 -18.14 15.36
C LEU A 64 20.64 -18.28 16.08
N PRO A 65 21.56 -17.32 15.92
CA PRO A 65 22.86 -17.37 16.57
C PRO A 65 22.76 -17.48 18.11
N SER A 66 23.44 -18.49 18.66
CA SER A 66 23.48 -18.77 20.10
C SER A 66 23.86 -17.54 20.92
N GLY A 67 23.02 -17.17 21.89
CA GLY A 67 23.25 -16.02 22.77
C GLY A 67 22.68 -14.68 22.28
N SER A 68 22.09 -14.62 21.07
CA SER A 68 21.38 -13.42 20.59
C SER A 68 19.97 -13.69 20.07
N ALA A 69 19.51 -14.94 20.10
CA ALA A 69 18.22 -15.37 19.54
C ALA A 69 17.01 -14.55 20.01
N ASP A 70 16.99 -14.06 21.26
CA ASP A 70 15.91 -13.23 21.78
C ASP A 70 15.88 -11.81 21.20
N ASP A 71 17.05 -11.25 20.88
CA ASP A 71 17.21 -9.90 20.29
C ASP A 71 17.12 -9.90 18.75
N ARG A 72 17.38 -11.06 18.13
CA ARG A 72 17.32 -11.23 16.67
C ARG A 72 15.95 -11.67 16.16
N LEU A 73 15.15 -12.34 17.00
CA LEU A 73 13.79 -12.78 16.66
C LEU A 73 12.83 -11.58 16.62
N VAL A 74 12.49 -11.13 15.41
CA VAL A 74 11.55 -10.02 15.18
C VAL A 74 10.12 -10.47 15.44
N HIS A 75 9.71 -11.62 14.88
CA HIS A 75 8.40 -12.24 15.11
C HIS A 75 8.49 -13.76 15.05
N ALA A 76 7.58 -14.44 15.76
CA ALA A 76 7.39 -15.88 15.65
C ALA A 76 5.96 -16.16 15.19
N TYR A 77 5.81 -16.84 14.06
CA TYR A 77 4.51 -17.11 13.44
C TYR A 77 4.01 -18.50 13.87
N THR A 78 2.83 -18.55 14.47
CA THR A 78 2.25 -19.79 15.02
C THR A 78 0.87 -20.14 14.49
N THR A 79 0.26 -19.28 13.67
CA THR A 79 -1.13 -19.43 13.21
C THR A 79 -1.26 -19.44 11.69
N VAL A 80 -0.73 -18.40 11.02
CA VAL A 80 -0.91 -18.16 9.58
C VAL A 80 0.25 -18.68 8.71
N VAL A 81 1.44 -18.78 9.29
CA VAL A 81 2.69 -19.29 8.69
C VAL A 81 3.45 -20.06 9.77
N THR A 82 4.22 -21.09 9.39
CA THR A 82 5.21 -21.72 10.28
C THR A 82 6.59 -21.14 9.96
N GLY A 83 7.12 -20.32 10.86
CA GLY A 83 8.31 -19.53 10.60
C GLY A 83 8.51 -18.41 11.61
N PHE A 84 9.50 -17.57 11.34
CA PHE A 84 9.82 -16.41 12.15
C PHE A 84 10.46 -15.31 11.28
N ALA A 85 10.23 -14.04 11.59
CA ALA A 85 11.10 -12.99 11.09
C ALA A 85 12.31 -12.84 12.01
N ALA A 86 13.50 -12.69 11.45
CA ALA A 86 14.70 -12.41 12.21
C ALA A 86 15.64 -11.44 11.50
N ARG A 87 16.39 -10.68 12.30
CA ARG A 87 17.50 -9.85 11.81
C ARG A 87 18.73 -10.74 11.68
N LEU A 88 19.09 -11.07 10.45
CA LEU A 88 20.22 -11.93 10.11
C LEU A 88 21.16 -11.16 9.18
N SER A 89 22.47 -11.37 9.31
CA SER A 89 23.40 -11.03 8.24
C SER A 89 23.26 -12.05 7.09
N PRO A 90 23.73 -11.74 5.86
CA PRO A 90 23.78 -12.72 4.78
C PRO A 90 24.48 -14.03 5.17
N LYS A 91 25.48 -13.95 6.05
CA LYS A 91 26.19 -15.12 6.58
C LYS A 91 25.36 -15.90 7.60
N GLU A 92 24.74 -15.23 8.57
CA GLU A 92 23.88 -15.89 9.56
C GLU A 92 22.66 -16.55 8.89
N LEU A 93 22.17 -15.95 7.80
CA LEU A 93 21.12 -16.54 6.97
C LEU A 93 21.60 -17.76 6.18
N ASP A 94 22.78 -17.71 5.56
CA ASP A 94 23.40 -18.87 4.91
C ASP A 94 23.60 -20.03 5.91
N ASP A 95 24.03 -19.75 7.13
CA ASP A 95 24.16 -20.76 8.18
C ASP A 95 22.80 -21.31 8.65
N ALA A 96 21.78 -20.47 8.83
CA ALA A 96 20.41 -20.91 9.10
C ALA A 96 19.83 -21.77 7.95
N SER A 97 20.17 -21.45 6.70
CA SER A 97 19.67 -22.18 5.51
C SER A 97 20.08 -23.65 5.46
N LYS A 98 21.18 -24.01 6.14
CA LYS A 98 21.72 -25.36 6.23
C LYS A 98 21.06 -26.19 7.34
N MET A 99 20.22 -25.58 8.18
CA MET A 99 19.66 -26.22 9.37
C MET A 99 18.45 -27.11 9.03
N PRO A 100 18.34 -28.32 9.62
CA PRO A 100 17.21 -29.22 9.38
C PRO A 100 15.88 -28.56 9.73
N GLY A 101 15.02 -28.41 8.72
CA GLY A 101 13.72 -27.75 8.84
C GLY A 101 13.67 -26.33 8.28
N PHE A 102 14.78 -25.71 7.85
CA PHE A 102 14.73 -24.47 7.09
C PHE A 102 14.05 -24.68 5.73
N VAL A 103 13.25 -23.70 5.28
CA VAL A 103 12.53 -23.74 4.00
C VAL A 103 12.97 -22.61 3.07
N ALA A 104 12.82 -21.34 3.47
CA ALA A 104 13.09 -20.17 2.64
C ALA A 104 13.29 -18.90 3.50
N ALA A 105 13.82 -17.82 2.91
CA ALA A 105 13.98 -16.52 3.58
C ALA A 105 13.93 -15.31 2.63
N TYR A 106 13.27 -14.21 3.03
CA TYR A 106 12.92 -13.07 2.15
C TYR A 106 12.97 -11.65 2.81
N PRO A 107 13.31 -10.56 2.06
CA PRO A 107 13.29 -9.12 2.49
C PRO A 107 11.95 -8.32 2.22
N ASP A 108 11.84 -7.00 2.48
CA ASP A 108 10.60 -6.21 2.89
C ASP A 108 10.33 -4.79 2.16
N GLN A 109 9.07 -4.26 1.88
CA GLN A 109 8.68 -3.07 0.94
C GLN A 109 7.31 -2.17 1.16
N LEU A 110 6.74 -1.27 0.23
CA LEU A 110 5.81 0.00 0.41
C LEU A 110 4.71 0.53 -0.71
N TYR A 111 3.54 1.31 -0.49
CA TYR A 111 2.42 1.80 -1.50
C TYR A 111 1.41 3.11 -1.28
N SER A 112 0.33 3.47 -2.11
CA SER A 112 -0.50 4.82 -2.22
C SER A 112 -2.06 4.95 -2.76
N LEU A 113 -2.81 6.16 -2.85
CA LEU A 113 -4.36 6.43 -3.02
C LEU A 113 -5.10 7.69 -3.76
N GLN A 114 -6.50 7.75 -3.89
CA GLN A 114 -7.51 8.94 -4.12
C GLN A 114 -9.11 8.73 -3.98
N THR A 115 -10.05 9.76 -3.92
CA THR A 115 -11.46 10.01 -4.53
C THR A 115 -12.39 11.19 -3.98
N THR A 116 -13.36 11.74 -4.79
CA THR A 116 -14.57 12.56 -4.33
C THR A 116 -15.84 12.64 -5.25
N HIS A 117 -15.83 12.27 -6.54
CA HIS A 117 -16.99 12.41 -7.50
C HIS A 117 -17.55 11.06 -7.98
N THR A 118 -16.92 9.98 -7.55
CA THR A 118 -17.06 8.65 -8.13
C THR A 118 -18.47 8.03 -8.07
N PRO A 119 -19.33 8.25 -7.04
CA PRO A 119 -20.66 7.64 -7.00
C PRO A 119 -21.58 8.05 -8.16
N ASP A 120 -21.67 9.34 -8.48
CA ASP A 120 -22.51 9.85 -9.58
C ASP A 120 -21.97 9.37 -10.94
N PHE A 121 -20.65 9.36 -11.12
CA PHE A 121 -19.99 8.82 -12.32
C PHE A 121 -20.29 7.33 -12.55
N LEU A 122 -20.43 6.54 -11.47
CA LEU A 122 -20.84 5.13 -11.52
C LEU A 122 -22.36 4.92 -11.59
N GLY A 123 -23.17 5.99 -11.65
CA GLY A 123 -24.62 5.91 -11.70
C GLY A 123 -25.29 5.51 -10.37
N LEU A 124 -24.58 5.61 -9.24
CA LEU A 124 -25.13 5.39 -7.90
C LEU A 124 -25.95 6.62 -7.48
N THR A 125 -27.23 6.64 -7.85
CA THR A 125 -28.12 7.78 -7.59
C THR A 125 -29.10 7.52 -6.45
N LEU A 126 -29.51 8.58 -5.74
CA LEU A 126 -30.53 8.51 -4.69
C LEU A 126 -31.93 8.08 -5.20
N ALA A 127 -32.16 8.16 -6.52
CA ALA A 127 -33.46 7.90 -7.13
C ALA A 127 -33.72 6.42 -7.51
N GLY A 128 -32.72 5.54 -7.41
CA GLY A 128 -32.87 4.12 -7.74
C GLY A 128 -31.55 3.39 -7.97
N GLY A 129 -31.62 2.21 -8.58
CA GLY A 129 -30.45 1.38 -8.86
C GLY A 129 -29.92 0.63 -7.63
N VAL A 130 -28.63 0.30 -7.65
CA VAL A 130 -27.98 -0.62 -6.68
C VAL A 130 -28.22 -0.17 -5.23
N TRP A 131 -28.06 1.12 -4.93
CA TRP A 131 -28.29 1.68 -3.59
C TRP A 131 -29.67 1.39 -3.00
N ASN A 132 -30.73 1.49 -3.81
CA ASN A 132 -32.09 1.20 -3.34
C ASN A 132 -32.31 -0.31 -3.12
N VAL A 133 -31.66 -1.15 -3.92
CA VAL A 133 -31.75 -2.62 -3.81
C VAL A 133 -30.91 -3.16 -2.64
N SER A 134 -29.80 -2.52 -2.30
CA SER A 134 -28.89 -2.92 -1.22
C SER A 134 -29.15 -2.21 0.12
N ASP A 135 -30.23 -1.42 0.25
CA ASP A 135 -30.49 -0.50 1.38
C ASP A 135 -29.21 0.30 1.74
N PHE A 136 -28.51 0.81 0.72
CA PHE A 136 -27.26 1.58 0.81
C PHE A 136 -26.12 0.87 1.59
N GLY A 137 -26.15 -0.46 1.67
CA GLY A 137 -25.20 -1.29 2.42
C GLY A 137 -25.52 -1.43 3.92
N LYS A 138 -26.72 -1.07 4.35
CA LYS A 138 -27.13 -1.10 5.77
C LYS A 138 -26.98 -2.49 6.40
N GLY A 139 -26.33 -2.51 7.57
CA GLY A 139 -26.07 -3.75 8.33
C GLY A 139 -24.89 -4.58 7.80
N ILE A 140 -24.26 -4.17 6.70
CA ILE A 140 -22.95 -4.69 6.27
C ILE A 140 -21.86 -4.04 7.12
N ILE A 141 -20.86 -4.83 7.50
CA ILE A 141 -19.67 -4.40 8.23
C ILE A 141 -18.45 -4.53 7.30
N ILE A 142 -17.80 -3.40 7.03
CA ILE A 142 -16.61 -3.34 6.19
C ILE A 142 -15.38 -3.15 7.08
N GLY A 143 -14.51 -4.15 7.13
CA GLY A 143 -13.18 -4.04 7.72
C GLY A 143 -12.24 -3.35 6.73
N VAL A 144 -11.67 -2.22 7.11
CA VAL A 144 -10.68 -1.50 6.29
C VAL A 144 -9.32 -1.67 6.95
N LEU A 145 -8.34 -2.19 6.20
CA LEU A 145 -6.97 -2.42 6.69
C LEU A 145 -6.06 -1.37 6.05
N ASP A 146 -5.50 -0.49 6.87
CA ASP A 146 -4.90 0.77 6.37
C ASP A 146 -3.98 1.47 7.41
N THR A 147 -3.67 2.76 7.23
CA THR A 147 -2.88 3.62 8.14
C THR A 147 -3.63 4.11 9.39
N GLY A 148 -4.87 3.69 9.58
CA GLY A 148 -5.74 4.13 10.68
C GLY A 148 -6.91 4.99 10.20
N VAL A 149 -7.62 5.63 11.14
CA VAL A 149 -8.75 6.51 10.82
C VAL A 149 -8.73 7.75 11.71
N PHE A 150 -9.07 8.91 11.16
CA PHE A 150 -9.36 10.12 11.94
C PHE A 150 -10.84 10.12 12.34
N PRO A 151 -11.21 9.69 13.57
CA PRO A 151 -12.60 9.35 13.92
C PRO A 151 -13.56 10.54 13.88
N ASP A 152 -13.04 11.75 14.12
CA ASP A 152 -13.82 12.99 14.15
C ASP A 152 -14.07 13.57 12.73
N HIS A 153 -13.64 12.88 11.66
CA HIS A 153 -13.93 13.30 10.29
C HIS A 153 -15.45 13.28 10.01
N PRO A 154 -16.04 14.30 9.34
CA PRO A 154 -17.49 14.35 9.10
C PRO A 154 -18.07 13.12 8.38
N SER A 155 -17.27 12.44 7.54
CA SER A 155 -17.65 11.19 6.86
C SER A 155 -17.88 10.00 7.81
N PHE A 156 -17.53 10.10 9.10
CA PHE A 156 -17.75 9.05 10.10
C PHE A 156 -18.85 9.42 11.10
N SER A 157 -19.75 10.34 10.74
CA SER A 157 -20.92 10.66 11.56
C SER A 157 -21.88 9.45 11.69
N GLY A 158 -22.11 9.02 12.93
CA GLY A 158 -23.09 7.98 13.28
C GLY A 158 -24.56 8.42 13.26
N ASN A 159 -24.86 9.70 12.99
CA ASN A 159 -26.19 10.29 13.25
C ASN A 159 -27.35 9.65 12.46
N ALA A 160 -27.08 9.16 11.24
CA ALA A 160 -28.08 8.50 10.39
C ALA A 160 -27.98 6.96 10.43
N MET A 161 -27.10 6.40 11.27
CA MET A 161 -26.78 4.98 11.28
C MET A 161 -27.61 4.21 12.32
N PRO A 162 -28.14 3.02 11.98
CA PRO A 162 -28.69 2.11 12.98
C PRO A 162 -27.59 1.64 13.95
N PRO A 163 -27.94 1.03 15.10
CA PRO A 163 -26.97 0.36 15.96
C PRO A 163 -26.19 -0.72 15.19
N PRO A 164 -24.95 -1.04 15.59
CA PRO A 164 -24.16 -2.11 14.96
C PRO A 164 -24.90 -3.46 14.97
N PRO A 165 -24.73 -4.32 13.95
CA PRO A 165 -25.35 -5.63 13.90
C PRO A 165 -24.94 -6.53 15.08
N ALA A 166 -25.86 -7.32 15.63
CA ALA A 166 -25.61 -8.18 16.80
C ALA A 166 -24.52 -9.26 16.61
N LYS A 167 -24.07 -9.50 15.37
CA LYS A 167 -22.93 -10.39 15.07
C LYS A 167 -21.57 -9.74 15.37
N TRP A 168 -21.52 -8.41 15.49
CA TRP A 168 -20.31 -7.64 15.72
C TRP A 168 -19.69 -7.94 17.09
N LYS A 169 -18.41 -8.28 17.09
CA LYS A 169 -17.63 -8.63 18.29
C LYS A 169 -16.39 -7.76 18.47
N GLY A 170 -16.08 -6.92 17.49
CA GLY A 170 -14.93 -6.02 17.56
C GLY A 170 -15.10 -4.92 18.60
N ARG A 171 -14.01 -4.18 18.78
CA ARG A 171 -13.87 -3.18 19.85
C ARG A 171 -13.29 -1.87 19.34
N CYS A 172 -13.40 -0.86 20.19
CA CYS A 172 -12.79 0.44 19.99
C CYS A 172 -11.54 0.57 20.87
N GLU A 173 -10.36 0.70 20.27
CA GLU A 173 -9.08 0.94 20.95
C GLU A 173 -8.72 2.45 21.00
N PHE A 174 -9.67 3.31 20.61
CA PHE A 174 -9.68 4.72 21.01
C PHE A 174 -10.16 4.89 22.47
N ASN A 175 -10.22 6.15 22.93
CA ASN A 175 -11.09 6.48 24.05
C ASN A 175 -12.53 6.10 23.69
N ALA A 176 -13.25 5.48 24.63
CA ALA A 176 -14.53 4.78 24.37
C ALA A 176 -15.65 5.65 23.75
N SER A 177 -15.51 6.97 23.73
CA SER A 177 -16.44 7.93 23.12
C SER A 177 -16.22 8.19 21.62
N GLN A 178 -15.14 7.68 21.00
CA GLN A 178 -14.77 8.02 19.62
C GLN A 178 -15.32 7.06 18.57
N CYS A 179 -15.61 5.80 18.92
CA CYS A 179 -16.42 4.94 18.05
C CYS A 179 -17.92 5.26 18.22
N ASN A 180 -18.68 5.06 17.16
CA ASN A 180 -20.11 5.37 17.08
C ASN A 180 -20.82 4.37 16.16
N ASN A 181 -22.09 4.62 15.81
CA ASN A 181 -22.85 3.72 14.92
C ASN A 181 -22.30 3.63 13.48
N LYS A 182 -21.42 4.54 13.05
CA LYS A 182 -20.75 4.53 11.74
C LYS A 182 -19.40 3.81 11.79
N LEU A 183 -18.50 4.34 12.61
CA LEU A 183 -17.20 3.75 12.92
C LEU A 183 -17.35 2.88 14.16
N ILE A 184 -17.66 1.60 13.95
CA ILE A 184 -18.11 0.67 15.01
C ILE A 184 -16.95 -0.06 15.71
N GLY A 185 -15.74 0.05 15.15
CA GLY A 185 -14.51 -0.47 15.72
C GLY A 185 -13.30 0.23 15.15
N ALA A 186 -12.23 0.24 15.93
CA ALA A 186 -10.94 0.77 15.51
C ALA A 186 -9.87 0.06 16.35
N ARG A 187 -8.91 -0.58 15.68
CA ARG A 187 -7.87 -1.40 16.30
C ARG A 187 -6.51 -1.14 15.64
N ALA A 188 -5.42 -1.30 16.39
CA ALA A 188 -4.06 -1.07 15.88
C ALA A 188 -3.17 -2.31 15.99
N PHE A 189 -2.52 -2.63 14.86
CA PHE A 189 -1.57 -3.72 14.67
C PHE A 189 -0.35 -3.07 14.04
N LEU A 190 0.59 -2.69 14.89
CA LEU A 190 1.89 -2.12 14.49
C LEU A 190 3.04 -2.87 15.17
N SER A 191 2.76 -4.09 15.63
CA SER A 191 3.73 -4.92 16.35
C SER A 191 4.75 -5.50 15.38
N GLY A 192 4.31 -5.85 14.17
CA GLY A 192 5.10 -6.10 12.97
C GLY A 192 6.14 -5.00 12.75
N ALA A 193 5.67 -3.83 12.36
CA ALA A 193 6.50 -2.68 12.00
C ALA A 193 7.40 -2.19 13.16
N ASN A 194 6.89 -2.17 14.39
CA ASN A 194 7.67 -1.71 15.55
C ASN A 194 8.84 -2.67 15.87
N ALA A 195 8.67 -3.98 15.67
CA ALA A 195 9.78 -4.93 15.84
C ALA A 195 10.82 -4.81 14.71
N MET A 196 10.40 -4.47 13.49
CA MET A 196 11.29 -4.23 12.35
C MET A 196 12.15 -2.96 12.53
N LYS A 197 11.57 -1.89 13.10
CA LYS A 197 12.24 -0.59 13.32
C LYS A 197 13.09 -0.51 14.60
N GLY A 198 12.79 -1.33 15.59
CA GLY A 198 13.53 -1.41 16.86
C GLY A 198 13.05 -0.44 17.94
N ALA A 199 13.60 -0.62 19.15
CA ALA A 199 13.14 0.05 20.35
C ALA A 199 13.33 1.59 20.29
N GLY A 200 12.27 2.34 20.59
CA GLY A 200 12.28 3.80 20.63
C GLY A 200 11.87 4.51 19.33
N VAL A 201 11.68 3.77 18.23
CA VAL A 201 11.24 4.31 16.91
C VAL A 201 9.80 3.87 16.58
N GLY A 202 9.11 3.25 17.54
CA GLY A 202 7.80 2.65 17.33
C GLY A 202 6.68 3.67 17.10
N SER A 203 5.83 3.40 16.11
CA SER A 203 4.57 4.12 15.89
C SER A 203 3.59 3.87 17.05
N SER A 204 2.72 4.85 17.31
CA SER A 204 1.78 4.78 18.43
C SER A 204 0.83 3.59 18.29
N ALA A 205 0.48 2.92 19.39
CA ALA A 205 -0.53 1.84 19.41
C ALA A 205 -1.97 2.37 19.21
N SER A 206 -2.11 3.50 18.53
CA SER A 206 -3.35 4.24 18.32
C SER A 206 -3.90 3.93 16.93
N PRO A 207 -5.20 3.61 16.80
CA PRO A 207 -5.83 3.50 15.49
C PRO A 207 -6.00 4.85 14.75
N ILE A 208 -5.49 5.95 15.31
CA ILE A 208 -5.54 7.28 14.69
C ILE A 208 -4.72 7.28 13.39
N ASP A 209 -5.31 7.84 12.34
CA ASP A 209 -4.61 8.10 11.09
C ASP A 209 -3.68 9.32 11.21
N GLU A 210 -2.39 9.10 10.97
CA GLU A 210 -1.37 10.15 10.96
C GLU A 210 -0.89 10.46 9.52
N VAL A 211 -1.37 9.71 8.52
CA VAL A 211 -0.99 9.80 7.10
C VAL A 211 -2.13 10.39 6.25
N GLY A 212 -3.37 10.06 6.60
CA GLY A 212 -4.59 10.38 5.85
C GLY A 212 -5.06 9.24 4.92
N HIS A 213 -4.26 8.18 4.74
CA HIS A 213 -4.54 7.10 3.78
C HIS A 213 -5.81 6.33 4.19
N GLY A 214 -5.86 5.81 5.42
CA GLY A 214 -7.01 5.03 5.90
C GLY A 214 -8.28 5.84 6.14
N THR A 215 -8.16 7.11 6.51
CA THR A 215 -9.31 8.04 6.55
C THR A 215 -9.88 8.22 5.14
N HIS A 216 -9.01 8.36 4.15
CA HIS A 216 -9.39 8.53 2.77
C HIS A 216 -10.09 7.28 2.20
N THR A 217 -9.50 6.08 2.34
CA THR A 217 -10.11 4.83 1.84
C THR A 217 -11.42 4.51 2.55
N THR A 218 -11.46 4.61 3.88
CA THR A 218 -12.66 4.31 4.67
C THR A 218 -13.83 5.24 4.29
N SER A 219 -13.55 6.53 4.06
CA SER A 219 -14.56 7.49 3.60
C SER A 219 -14.98 7.29 2.13
N THR A 220 -14.09 6.79 1.27
CA THR A 220 -14.43 6.38 -0.11
C THR A 220 -15.36 5.16 -0.12
N THR A 221 -15.04 4.14 0.67
CA THR A 221 -15.80 2.88 0.68
C THR A 221 -17.18 3.07 1.30
N ALA A 222 -17.29 3.79 2.41
CA ALA A 222 -18.56 3.93 3.13
C ALA A 222 -18.71 5.25 3.90
N GLY A 223 -18.10 6.37 3.48
CA GLY A 223 -18.33 7.66 4.11
C GLY A 223 -19.80 8.09 4.16
N ALA A 224 -20.23 8.61 5.31
CA ALA A 224 -21.47 9.37 5.42
C ALA A 224 -21.41 10.64 4.55
N GLY A 225 -22.56 11.14 4.13
CA GLY A 225 -22.66 12.27 3.20
C GLY A 225 -22.22 13.61 3.80
N VAL A 226 -21.24 14.26 3.18
CA VAL A 226 -20.66 15.55 3.60
C VAL A 226 -20.93 16.63 2.53
N PRO A 227 -21.87 17.56 2.77
CA PRO A 227 -22.17 18.64 1.84
C PRO A 227 -21.08 19.72 1.84
N GLY A 228 -20.72 20.18 0.64
CA GLY A 228 -19.74 21.25 0.46
C GLY A 228 -18.28 20.81 0.60
N ALA A 229 -18.00 19.51 0.60
CA ALA A 229 -16.64 18.96 0.59
C ALA A 229 -15.88 19.45 -0.65
N GLN A 230 -14.63 19.90 -0.45
CA GLN A 230 -13.77 20.49 -1.47
C GLN A 230 -12.30 20.40 -1.05
N VAL A 231 -11.37 20.42 -2.01
CA VAL A 231 -9.93 20.55 -1.75
C VAL A 231 -9.47 21.88 -2.33
N LEU A 232 -9.09 22.84 -1.46
CA LEU A 232 -8.64 24.19 -1.85
C LEU A 232 -9.61 24.94 -2.80
N GLY A 233 -10.92 24.67 -2.68
CA GLY A 233 -11.97 25.23 -3.54
C GLY A 233 -12.28 24.40 -4.80
N ASN A 234 -11.42 23.45 -5.16
CA ASN A 234 -11.63 22.50 -6.25
C ASN A 234 -12.50 21.32 -5.81
N ALA A 235 -13.07 20.62 -6.79
CA ALA A 235 -13.88 19.41 -6.58
C ALA A 235 -15.10 19.60 -5.64
N LYS A 236 -15.58 20.84 -5.48
CA LYS A 236 -16.65 21.19 -4.54
C LYS A 236 -17.96 20.47 -4.85
N GLY A 237 -18.44 19.65 -3.92
CA GLY A 237 -19.65 18.85 -4.11
C GLY A 237 -20.20 18.23 -2.83
N TYR A 238 -20.89 17.10 -2.99
CA TYR A 238 -21.39 16.27 -1.90
C TYR A 238 -20.56 14.99 -1.86
N ALA A 239 -19.62 14.88 -0.91
CA ALA A 239 -18.80 13.67 -0.78
C ALA A 239 -19.60 12.60 -0.04
N VAL A 240 -19.65 11.38 -0.59
CA VAL A 240 -20.35 10.23 0.00
C VAL A 240 -19.65 8.95 -0.45
N GLY A 241 -19.62 7.94 0.43
CA GLY A 241 -19.00 6.65 0.10
C GLY A 241 -19.90 5.75 -0.74
N MET A 242 -19.32 4.67 -1.26
CA MET A 242 -20.03 3.69 -2.09
C MET A 242 -21.15 2.93 -1.37
N ALA A 243 -21.00 2.72 -0.05
CA ALA A 243 -22.02 2.10 0.80
C ALA A 243 -22.32 3.00 2.03
N PRO A 244 -23.08 4.10 1.87
CA PRO A 244 -23.15 5.15 2.91
C PRO A 244 -23.92 4.73 4.18
N LEU A 245 -24.67 3.62 4.17
CA LEU A 245 -25.27 3.02 5.37
C LEU A 245 -24.54 1.76 5.88
N ALA A 246 -23.43 1.35 5.25
CA ALA A 246 -22.57 0.30 5.82
C ALA A 246 -21.80 0.82 7.05
N HIS A 247 -21.53 -0.07 7.99
CA HIS A 247 -20.65 0.19 9.12
C HIS A 247 -19.20 -0.02 8.71
N VAL A 248 -18.28 0.75 9.28
CA VAL A 248 -16.84 0.59 9.07
C VAL A 248 -16.14 0.22 10.36
N ALA A 249 -15.14 -0.65 10.25
CA ALA A 249 -14.22 -0.97 11.32
C ALA A 249 -12.78 -0.82 10.80
N MET A 250 -11.99 0.02 11.45
CA MET A 250 -10.60 0.29 11.05
C MET A 250 -9.64 -0.68 11.73
N TYR A 251 -8.75 -1.27 10.95
CA TYR A 251 -7.63 -2.08 11.39
C TYR A 251 -6.37 -1.38 10.90
N ARG A 252 -5.76 -0.55 11.76
CA ARG A 252 -4.49 0.10 11.43
C ARG A 252 -3.42 -0.97 11.36
N VAL A 253 -2.99 -1.32 10.15
CA VAL A 253 -1.91 -2.29 9.87
C VAL A 253 -0.67 -1.62 9.24
N CYS A 254 -0.78 -0.32 8.94
CA CYS A 254 0.28 0.50 8.38
C CYS A 254 0.68 1.63 9.34
N GLY A 255 1.99 1.89 9.40
CA GLY A 255 2.62 3.00 10.11
C GLY A 255 2.48 4.31 9.34
N LEU A 256 3.56 5.09 9.27
CA LEU A 256 3.60 6.34 8.50
C LEU A 256 3.87 6.12 7.01
N GLU A 257 4.59 5.07 6.66
CA GLU A 257 5.06 4.80 5.29
C GLU A 257 4.87 3.32 4.89
N ASP A 258 4.88 2.40 5.87
CA ASP A 258 4.99 0.96 5.69
C ASP A 258 3.86 0.15 6.33
N CYS A 259 3.58 -1.02 5.75
CA CYS A 259 2.62 -2.01 6.24
C CYS A 259 3.34 -3.35 6.43
N ALA A 260 3.56 -3.79 7.66
CA ALA A 260 4.22 -5.07 7.89
C ALA A 260 3.27 -6.23 7.53
N SER A 261 3.74 -7.21 6.76
CA SER A 261 2.96 -8.39 6.34
C SER A 261 2.32 -9.16 7.51
N SER A 262 3.02 -9.18 8.65
CA SER A 262 2.53 -9.76 9.91
C SER A 262 1.42 -8.95 10.59
N ASP A 263 1.48 -7.62 10.55
CA ASP A 263 0.41 -6.74 11.05
C ASP A 263 -0.82 -6.81 10.13
N LEU A 264 -0.60 -6.87 8.81
CA LEU A 264 -1.63 -7.14 7.80
C LEU A 264 -2.42 -8.42 8.12
N LEU A 265 -1.74 -9.55 8.26
CA LEU A 265 -2.38 -10.83 8.58
C LEU A 265 -3.09 -10.80 9.95
N ALA A 266 -2.51 -10.16 10.96
CA ALA A 266 -3.15 -9.99 12.27
C ALA A 266 -4.41 -9.11 12.19
N GLY A 267 -4.40 -8.07 11.35
CA GLY A 267 -5.56 -7.24 11.05
C GLY A 267 -6.65 -8.01 10.29
N MET A 268 -6.29 -8.86 9.33
CA MET A 268 -7.25 -9.69 8.57
C MET A 268 -7.92 -10.73 9.48
N ASP A 269 -7.14 -11.48 10.26
CA ASP A 269 -7.65 -12.45 11.24
C ASP A 269 -8.59 -11.78 12.25
N ALA A 270 -8.17 -10.63 12.80
CA ALA A 270 -9.00 -9.83 13.68
C ALA A 270 -10.31 -9.35 13.04
N ALA A 271 -10.28 -8.89 11.79
CA ALA A 271 -11.46 -8.39 11.09
C ALA A 271 -12.49 -9.48 10.81
N VAL A 272 -12.02 -10.68 10.43
CA VAL A 272 -12.87 -11.86 10.25
C VAL A 272 -13.44 -12.34 11.59
N ALA A 273 -12.63 -12.39 12.65
CA ALA A 273 -13.07 -12.81 13.98
C ALA A 273 -14.08 -11.83 14.62
N ASP A 274 -13.89 -10.52 14.40
CA ASP A 274 -14.77 -9.44 14.87
C ASP A 274 -16.12 -9.41 14.11
N GLY A 275 -16.20 -10.07 12.95
CA GLY A 275 -17.45 -10.28 12.19
C GLY A 275 -17.67 -9.35 11.00
N ALA A 276 -16.59 -8.91 10.34
CA ALA A 276 -16.69 -8.19 9.06
C ALA A 276 -17.31 -9.07 7.95
N ASP A 277 -18.04 -8.45 7.03
CA ASP A 277 -18.60 -9.08 5.82
C ASP A 277 -17.70 -8.87 4.59
N VAL A 278 -16.98 -7.74 4.57
CA VAL A 278 -16.10 -7.32 3.50
C VAL A 278 -14.80 -6.81 4.10
N LEU A 279 -13.66 -7.21 3.54
CA LEU A 279 -12.36 -6.59 3.76
C LEU A 279 -12.00 -5.70 2.57
N SER A 280 -11.56 -4.48 2.86
CA SER A 280 -11.08 -3.48 1.90
C SER A 280 -9.61 -3.19 2.19
N LEU A 281 -8.73 -3.59 1.27
CA LEU A 281 -7.27 -3.42 1.39
C LEU A 281 -6.77 -2.55 0.23
N SER A 282 -6.43 -1.30 0.49
CA SER A 282 -5.71 -0.45 -0.48
C SER A 282 -4.20 -0.64 -0.35
N ILE A 283 -3.78 -1.89 -0.23
CA ILE A 283 -2.40 -2.31 0.05
C ILE A 283 -2.08 -3.44 -0.92
N GLY A 284 -0.84 -3.49 -1.40
CA GLY A 284 -0.31 -4.55 -2.25
C GLY A 284 1.10 -4.93 -1.83
N GLY A 285 1.73 -5.77 -2.65
CA GLY A 285 3.11 -6.21 -2.50
C GLY A 285 3.68 -6.62 -3.86
N PRO A 286 4.96 -7.02 -3.93
CA PRO A 286 5.50 -7.68 -5.10
C PRO A 286 4.73 -8.98 -5.39
N SER A 287 4.47 -9.29 -6.66
CA SER A 287 3.88 -10.56 -7.08
C SER A 287 4.76 -11.74 -6.64
N VAL A 288 4.28 -12.56 -5.71
CA VAL A 288 4.94 -13.77 -5.21
C VAL A 288 3.96 -14.97 -5.24
N PRO A 289 4.41 -16.22 -5.13
CA PRO A 289 3.50 -17.37 -5.06
C PRO A 289 2.51 -17.24 -3.90
N PHE A 290 1.25 -17.63 -4.09
CA PHE A 290 0.16 -17.39 -3.11
C PHE A 290 0.35 -17.98 -1.72
N TYR A 291 1.28 -18.92 -1.55
CA TYR A 291 1.65 -19.49 -0.24
C TYR A 291 2.71 -18.66 0.52
N ASP A 292 3.37 -17.72 -0.17
CA ASP A 292 4.29 -16.73 0.38
C ASP A 292 3.66 -15.32 0.45
N ASP A 293 2.54 -15.08 -0.27
CA ASP A 293 1.76 -13.84 -0.18
C ASP A 293 0.84 -13.84 1.06
N SER A 294 1.13 -12.94 1.99
CA SER A 294 0.35 -12.75 3.23
C SER A 294 -1.07 -12.23 2.99
N ILE A 295 -1.28 -11.40 1.96
CA ILE A 295 -2.62 -10.94 1.58
C ILE A 295 -3.39 -12.09 0.94
N ALA A 296 -2.78 -12.87 0.06
CA ALA A 296 -3.40 -14.07 -0.51
C ALA A 296 -3.82 -15.09 0.58
N LEU A 297 -2.93 -15.41 1.52
CA LEU A 297 -3.23 -16.33 2.63
C LEU A 297 -4.37 -15.81 3.53
N GLY A 298 -4.29 -14.56 3.96
CA GLY A 298 -5.33 -13.94 4.78
C GLY A 298 -6.68 -13.85 4.05
N ALA A 299 -6.65 -13.56 2.75
CA ALA A 299 -7.85 -13.51 1.91
C ALA A 299 -8.47 -14.90 1.70
N PHE A 300 -7.66 -15.95 1.56
CA PHE A 300 -8.16 -17.32 1.46
C PHE A 300 -8.93 -17.70 2.73
N GLY A 301 -8.35 -17.46 3.90
CA GLY A 301 -8.99 -17.71 5.20
C GLY A 301 -10.26 -16.87 5.40
N ALA A 302 -10.28 -15.62 4.95
CA ALA A 302 -11.47 -14.77 4.98
C ALA A 302 -12.60 -15.34 4.10
N ILE A 303 -12.28 -15.74 2.87
CA ILE A 303 -13.24 -16.30 1.90
C ILE A 303 -13.79 -17.66 2.39
N GLU A 304 -12.98 -18.51 3.03
CA GLU A 304 -13.46 -19.74 3.69
C GLU A 304 -14.47 -19.48 4.83
N LYS A 305 -14.47 -18.27 5.41
CA LYS A 305 -15.47 -17.83 6.40
C LYS A 305 -16.64 -17.05 5.78
N GLY A 306 -16.68 -16.91 4.45
CA GLY A 306 -17.71 -16.16 3.73
C GLY A 306 -17.52 -14.64 3.74
N VAL A 307 -16.32 -14.16 4.06
CA VAL A 307 -15.97 -12.73 4.07
C VAL A 307 -15.36 -12.38 2.71
N PHE A 308 -15.94 -11.40 2.02
CA PHE A 308 -15.47 -10.95 0.71
C PHE A 308 -14.19 -10.09 0.85
N VAL A 309 -13.27 -10.16 -0.12
CA VAL A 309 -12.00 -9.41 -0.06
C VAL A 309 -11.77 -8.62 -1.34
N SER A 310 -11.57 -7.30 -1.20
CA SER A 310 -11.24 -6.38 -2.29
C SER A 310 -9.88 -5.77 -2.04
N CYS A 311 -8.96 -5.94 -3.00
CA CYS A 311 -7.60 -5.38 -2.95
C CYS A 311 -7.31 -4.49 -4.17
N ALA A 312 -6.42 -3.51 -4.01
CA ALA A 312 -5.91 -2.73 -5.14
C ALA A 312 -4.97 -3.57 -6.01
N ALA A 313 -4.96 -3.34 -7.33
CA ALA A 313 -4.06 -4.02 -8.27
C ALA A 313 -2.60 -3.50 -8.25
N GLY A 314 -2.25 -2.59 -7.33
CA GLY A 314 -0.95 -1.92 -7.31
C GLY A 314 -0.83 -0.78 -8.33
N ASN A 315 0.20 0.05 -8.16
CA ASN A 315 0.46 1.24 -8.98
C ASN A 315 1.69 1.11 -9.89
N GLY A 316 2.36 -0.06 -9.92
CA GLY A 316 3.63 -0.27 -10.63
C GLY A 316 3.55 -0.38 -12.17
N GLY A 317 2.44 0.05 -12.76
CA GLY A 317 2.24 0.04 -14.22
C GLY A 317 3.13 1.04 -14.97
N PRO A 318 3.04 1.13 -16.31
CA PRO A 318 2.05 0.50 -17.17
C PRO A 318 2.48 -0.85 -17.78
N ASP A 319 3.66 -1.37 -17.43
CA ASP A 319 4.24 -2.55 -18.08
C ASP A 319 3.43 -3.85 -17.81
N PRO A 320 3.45 -4.83 -18.73
CA PRO A 320 2.83 -6.14 -18.49
C PRO A 320 3.41 -6.83 -17.24
N SER A 321 2.55 -7.55 -16.51
CA SER A 321 2.91 -8.26 -15.27
C SER A 321 3.39 -7.37 -14.11
N SER A 322 2.88 -6.13 -14.03
CA SER A 322 3.17 -5.15 -12.97
C SER A 322 2.13 -5.08 -11.83
N LEU A 323 1.09 -5.91 -11.88
CA LEU A 323 0.01 -5.88 -10.89
C LEU A 323 0.39 -6.63 -9.60
N SER A 324 -0.29 -6.28 -8.52
CA SER A 324 -0.25 -6.92 -7.19
C SER A 324 -1.57 -7.64 -6.88
N ASN A 325 -1.56 -8.54 -5.89
CA ASN A 325 -2.73 -9.23 -5.36
C ASN A 325 -3.41 -10.12 -6.43
N GLU A 326 -2.67 -11.04 -7.05
CA GLU A 326 -3.09 -11.85 -8.22
C GLU A 326 -4.00 -13.03 -7.83
N ALA A 327 -4.24 -13.26 -6.54
CA ALA A 327 -4.88 -14.48 -6.03
C ALA A 327 -6.34 -14.62 -6.51
N PRO A 328 -6.77 -15.76 -7.09
CA PRO A 328 -8.10 -15.92 -7.71
C PRO A 328 -9.32 -15.73 -6.80
N TRP A 329 -9.12 -15.68 -5.49
CA TRP A 329 -10.16 -15.46 -4.48
C TRP A 329 -10.24 -14.00 -3.99
N ILE A 330 -9.40 -13.11 -4.52
CA ILE A 330 -9.41 -11.68 -4.26
C ILE A 330 -10.12 -10.96 -5.42
N LEU A 331 -10.94 -9.94 -5.12
CA LEU A 331 -11.31 -8.94 -6.12
C LEU A 331 -10.17 -7.93 -6.28
N THR A 332 -9.39 -8.08 -7.33
CA THR A 332 -8.24 -7.22 -7.64
C THR A 332 -8.68 -6.04 -8.52
N VAL A 333 -8.56 -4.82 -8.01
CA VAL A 333 -9.17 -3.61 -8.59
C VAL A 333 -8.10 -2.69 -9.19
N ALA A 334 -8.14 -2.50 -10.51
CA ALA A 334 -7.32 -1.53 -11.22
C ALA A 334 -7.90 -0.10 -11.15
N ALA A 335 -7.03 0.91 -11.30
CA ALA A 335 -7.44 2.30 -11.37
C ALA A 335 -7.80 2.73 -12.82
N SER A 336 -8.77 3.65 -12.95
CA SER A 336 -9.11 4.30 -14.21
C SER A 336 -9.51 5.76 -13.96
N THR A 337 -9.45 6.59 -15.01
CA THR A 337 -9.86 8.00 -14.92
C THR A 337 -11.38 8.14 -14.91
N MET A 338 -11.84 9.30 -14.43
CA MET A 338 -13.24 9.75 -14.51
C MET A 338 -13.37 10.92 -15.49
N ASP A 339 -14.60 11.35 -15.76
CA ASP A 339 -14.93 12.49 -16.63
C ASP A 339 -14.46 13.87 -16.09
N ARG A 340 -14.16 13.95 -14.79
CA ARG A 340 -13.73 15.17 -14.10
C ARG A 340 -12.21 15.31 -14.00
N SER A 341 -11.65 16.38 -14.58
CA SER A 341 -10.26 16.83 -14.36
C SER A 341 -10.19 18.11 -13.53
N ILE A 342 -9.06 18.33 -12.83
CA ILE A 342 -8.80 19.55 -12.04
C ILE A 342 -7.70 20.37 -12.74
N ARG A 343 -8.16 21.23 -13.66
CA ARG A 343 -7.33 22.00 -14.58
C ARG A 343 -6.66 23.22 -13.93
N ALA A 344 -5.39 23.44 -14.26
CA ALA A 344 -4.65 24.66 -13.99
C ALA A 344 -4.05 25.18 -15.31
N THR A 345 -4.61 26.26 -15.85
CA THR A 345 -4.17 26.82 -17.15
C THR A 345 -3.03 27.82 -16.95
N VAL A 346 -1.89 27.56 -17.58
CA VAL A 346 -0.71 28.44 -17.61
C VAL A 346 -0.76 29.29 -18.87
N ARG A 347 -0.63 30.62 -18.72
CA ARG A 347 -0.57 31.58 -19.83
C ARG A 347 0.84 32.15 -19.98
N LEU A 348 1.47 31.89 -21.13
CA LEU A 348 2.81 32.35 -21.44
C LEU A 348 2.81 33.78 -22.00
N GLY A 349 3.96 34.46 -21.92
CA GLY A 349 4.12 35.85 -22.39
C GLY A 349 3.94 36.04 -23.90
N ASN A 350 4.03 34.97 -24.70
CA ASN A 350 3.71 34.96 -26.13
C ASN A 350 2.20 34.77 -26.43
N GLY A 351 1.36 34.63 -25.39
CA GLY A 351 -0.08 34.39 -25.51
C GLY A 351 -0.49 32.93 -25.66
N LEU A 352 0.45 31.98 -25.64
CA LEU A 352 0.12 30.54 -25.61
C LEU A 352 -0.48 30.19 -24.24
N GLU A 353 -1.57 29.43 -24.25
CA GLU A 353 -2.22 28.88 -23.07
C GLU A 353 -2.06 27.36 -23.07
N LEU A 354 -1.67 26.80 -21.92
CA LEU A 354 -1.40 25.39 -21.71
C LEU A 354 -2.21 24.89 -20.51
N ASP A 355 -3.00 23.86 -20.71
CA ASP A 355 -3.76 23.22 -19.64
C ASP A 355 -2.89 22.17 -18.94
N GLY A 356 -2.52 22.44 -17.68
CA GLY A 356 -1.96 21.46 -16.76
C GLY A 356 -2.98 21.05 -15.69
N GLU A 357 -2.53 20.37 -14.65
CA GLU A 357 -3.36 19.91 -13.53
C GLU A 357 -2.78 20.38 -12.19
N SER A 358 -3.63 20.95 -11.33
CA SER A 358 -3.26 21.29 -9.94
C SER A 358 -4.49 21.59 -9.09
N THR A 359 -4.51 21.04 -7.87
CA THR A 359 -5.48 21.40 -6.84
C THR A 359 -5.20 22.74 -6.17
N PHE A 360 -3.98 23.29 -6.32
CA PHE A 360 -3.63 24.61 -5.81
C PHE A 360 -3.87 25.69 -6.86
N GLN A 361 -4.83 26.56 -6.57
CA GLN A 361 -5.21 27.69 -7.42
C GLN A 361 -4.89 28.99 -6.66
N PRO A 362 -3.68 29.55 -6.81
CA PRO A 362 -3.27 30.73 -6.05
C PRO A 362 -4.12 31.93 -6.43
N GLN A 363 -4.53 32.72 -5.43
CA GLN A 363 -5.32 33.94 -5.63
C GLN A 363 -4.44 35.08 -6.18
N MET A 364 -4.08 34.98 -7.46
CA MET A 364 -3.31 35.96 -8.21
C MET A 364 -4.17 36.64 -9.29
N PRO A 365 -3.95 37.93 -9.58
CA PRO A 365 -4.57 38.56 -10.74
C PRO A 365 -4.12 37.87 -12.02
N ALA A 366 -5.06 37.51 -12.91
CA ALA A 366 -4.78 36.87 -14.20
C ALA A 366 -3.91 37.73 -15.15
N THR A 367 -3.68 39.00 -14.79
CA THR A 367 -2.81 39.95 -15.49
C THR A 367 -1.36 39.96 -14.99
N THR A 368 -1.05 39.28 -13.88
CA THR A 368 0.29 39.29 -13.28
C THR A 368 1.17 38.24 -13.95
N PHE A 369 2.20 38.70 -14.66
CA PHE A 369 3.22 37.83 -15.25
C PHE A 369 4.49 37.84 -14.39
N TYR A 370 5.13 36.68 -14.30
CA TYR A 370 6.44 36.48 -13.70
C TYR A 370 7.44 36.05 -14.78
N PRO A 371 8.74 36.36 -14.64
CA PRO A 371 9.75 35.78 -15.51
C PRO A 371 9.73 34.25 -15.42
N LEU A 372 9.76 33.57 -16.57
CA LEU A 372 9.94 32.13 -16.66
C LEU A 372 11.44 31.83 -16.78
N VAL A 373 11.95 30.89 -16.00
CA VAL A 373 13.31 30.36 -16.13
C VAL A 373 13.27 28.84 -16.24
N TYR A 374 14.00 28.27 -17.19
CA TYR A 374 14.17 26.83 -17.29
C TYR A 374 15.38 26.41 -16.44
N ALA A 375 15.21 25.39 -15.60
CA ALA A 375 16.22 25.03 -14.62
C ALA A 375 17.45 24.32 -15.22
N GLY A 376 17.27 23.62 -16.36
CA GLY A 376 18.37 22.99 -17.10
C GLY A 376 19.38 24.00 -17.67
N ASP A 377 18.97 25.25 -17.93
CA ASP A 377 19.88 26.34 -18.37
C ASP A 377 20.96 26.68 -17.31
N SER A 378 20.81 26.22 -16.07
CA SER A 378 21.83 26.37 -15.02
C SER A 378 23.12 25.58 -15.30
N GLY A 379 23.07 24.56 -16.18
CA GLY A 379 24.20 23.68 -16.50
C GLY A 379 24.66 22.79 -15.35
N LYS A 380 23.85 22.67 -14.29
CA LYS A 380 24.14 21.83 -13.13
C LYS A 380 23.46 20.46 -13.27
N PRO A 381 24.07 19.35 -12.80
CA PRO A 381 23.43 18.05 -12.81
C PRO A 381 22.10 18.06 -12.06
N SER A 382 21.06 17.48 -12.67
CA SER A 382 19.72 17.30 -12.08
C SER A 382 18.99 18.59 -11.69
N ALA A 383 19.45 19.75 -12.16
CA ALA A 383 18.74 21.01 -11.99
C ALA A 383 17.52 21.08 -12.90
N GLU A 384 17.58 20.46 -14.08
CA GLU A 384 16.45 20.21 -14.98
C GLU A 384 15.23 19.60 -14.25
N PHE A 385 15.45 18.70 -13.28
CA PHE A 385 14.40 18.08 -12.46
C PHE A 385 14.08 18.85 -11.17
N CYS A 386 14.74 19.98 -10.92
CA CYS A 386 14.59 20.80 -9.72
C CYS A 386 14.79 20.02 -8.39
N TYR A 387 15.65 18.99 -8.39
CA TYR A 387 15.95 18.20 -7.19
C TYR A 387 16.50 19.05 -6.04
N ASN A 388 16.35 18.57 -4.80
CA ASN A 388 16.75 19.32 -3.60
C ASN A 388 18.24 19.75 -3.65
N GLY A 389 18.51 21.04 -3.47
CA GLY A 389 19.84 21.66 -3.59
C GLY A 389 20.37 21.87 -5.02
N SER A 390 19.74 21.30 -6.06
CA SER A 390 20.21 21.45 -7.46
C SER A 390 20.20 22.91 -7.94
N LEU A 391 19.24 23.70 -7.46
CA LEU A 391 19.04 25.11 -7.78
C LEU A 391 19.88 26.08 -6.93
N ASP A 392 20.75 25.59 -6.05
CA ASP A 392 21.52 26.45 -5.12
C ASP A 392 22.38 27.47 -5.88
N GLY A 393 22.15 28.76 -5.65
CA GLY A 393 22.85 29.84 -6.37
C GLY A 393 22.36 30.09 -7.80
N PHE A 394 21.29 29.43 -8.25
CA PHE A 394 20.51 29.85 -9.43
C PHE A 394 19.48 30.90 -9.00
N ASP A 395 19.42 32.04 -9.69
CA ASP A 395 18.50 33.13 -9.31
C ASP A 395 17.07 32.82 -9.75
N VAL A 396 16.30 32.20 -8.85
CA VAL A 396 14.88 31.82 -9.05
C VAL A 396 13.90 32.76 -8.32
N ARG A 397 14.39 33.77 -7.59
CA ARG A 397 13.55 34.55 -6.67
C ARG A 397 12.56 35.43 -7.44
N GLY A 398 11.26 35.21 -7.20
CA GLY A 398 10.18 35.96 -7.86
C GLY A 398 9.98 35.57 -9.32
N LYS A 399 10.38 34.35 -9.70
CA LYS A 399 10.26 33.78 -11.04
C LYS A 399 9.42 32.49 -10.98
N ILE A 400 8.88 32.08 -12.12
CA ILE A 400 8.35 30.73 -12.30
C ILE A 400 9.50 29.87 -12.81
N VAL A 401 9.76 28.73 -12.17
CA VAL A 401 10.78 27.78 -12.60
C VAL A 401 10.10 26.67 -13.38
N LEU A 402 10.57 26.42 -14.60
CA LEU A 402 10.21 25.26 -15.41
C LEU A 402 11.18 24.12 -15.08
N CYS A 403 10.61 23.02 -14.60
CA CYS A 403 11.29 21.76 -14.31
C CYS A 403 10.78 20.69 -15.29
N GLU A 404 11.64 19.75 -15.66
CA GLU A 404 11.26 18.52 -16.34
C GLU A 404 10.71 17.49 -15.35
N VAL A 405 10.03 16.48 -15.88
CA VAL A 405 9.59 15.33 -15.10
C VAL A 405 10.84 14.50 -14.78
N GLY A 406 11.20 14.42 -13.50
CA GLY A 406 12.25 13.53 -12.99
C GLY A 406 11.77 12.08 -12.87
N ASP A 407 12.51 11.26 -12.12
CA ASP A 407 12.10 9.87 -11.87
C ASP A 407 10.77 9.84 -11.09
N GLY A 408 9.70 9.44 -11.77
CA GLY A 408 8.36 9.38 -11.18
C GLY A 408 7.34 8.66 -12.06
N VAL A 409 7.02 7.42 -11.67
CA VAL A 409 5.68 6.84 -11.72
C VAL A 409 5.24 6.61 -10.28
#